data_AF-A0A1Q5GCW2-F1
#
_entry.id   AF-A0A1Q5GCW2-F1
#
_cell.length_a   1.000
_cell.length_b   1.000
_cell.length_c   1.000
_cell.angle_alpha   90.00
_cell.angle_beta   90.00
_cell.angle_gamma   90.00
#
_symmetry.space_group_name_H-M   'P 1'
#
loop_
_entity.id
_entity.type
_entity.pdbx_description
1 polymer ?
#
loop_
_entity_poly.entity_id
_entity_poly.type
_entity_poly.pdbx_seq_one_letter_code
_entity_poly.pdbx_strand_id
1 'polypeptide(L)'
;MGAGFFYSYHLGWTQLDARTLLGDLEAEGLRPVHPVTGRTVLVSLDSASLGARSPVTREQLLSLAGLQRLHEVGFRLWTDGGLDLLVRIRRARAGVVAVEFSVGELPEPEREHAVGAIRRTVGRASVLCIGFVVDRAGATAATDWDGVVIEGAAHLEAWPDTVAVRDETAARHPQLAVMDAVEMSPWKVFGNEVLGGV
;
A
#
# COMPACT_ATOMS: atom_id res chain seq x y z
N MET A 1 -18.59 -7.91 1.02
CA MET A 1 -17.55 -7.26 0.21
C MET A 1 -16.42 -6.94 1.18
N GLY A 2 -15.27 -7.60 1.03
CA GLY A 2 -14.17 -7.46 1.97
C GLY A 2 -13.37 -6.19 1.73
N ALA A 3 -12.75 -5.65 2.77
CA ALA A 3 -11.89 -4.47 2.70
C ALA A 3 -10.50 -4.86 2.15
N GLY A 4 -10.46 -5.42 0.94
CA GLY A 4 -9.20 -5.85 0.31
C GLY A 4 -8.20 -4.71 0.17
N PHE A 5 -6.92 -4.99 0.38
CA PHE A 5 -5.88 -3.97 0.45
C PHE A 5 -4.52 -4.41 -0.12
N PHE A 6 -3.71 -3.40 -0.46
CA PHE A 6 -2.28 -3.53 -0.66
C PHE A 6 -1.58 -2.49 0.24
N TYR A 7 -0.72 -2.92 1.15
CA TYR A 7 0.08 -2.02 1.99
C TYR A 7 1.56 -2.11 1.61
N SER A 8 2.26 -0.99 1.57
CA SER A 8 3.72 -0.95 1.45
C SER A 8 4.33 -0.02 2.50
N TYR A 9 5.49 -0.40 3.01
CA TYR A 9 6.15 0.25 4.14
C TYR A 9 7.49 0.80 3.71
N HIS A 10 7.75 2.08 3.96
CA HIS A 10 8.90 2.81 3.43
C HIS A 10 9.69 3.52 4.53
N LEU A 11 11.01 3.37 4.51
CA LEU A 11 11.93 4.16 5.33
C LEU A 11 12.38 5.43 4.60
N GLY A 12 12.61 6.50 5.35
CA GLY A 12 13.18 7.73 4.80
C GLY A 12 12.26 8.47 3.82
N TRP A 13 10.95 8.24 3.89
CA TRP A 13 9.96 8.79 2.97
C TRP A 13 10.03 10.31 2.84
N THR A 14 10.10 10.78 1.61
CA THR A 14 10.16 12.21 1.26
C THR A 14 9.09 12.59 0.24
N GLN A 15 8.98 13.90 -0.03
CA GLN A 15 8.19 14.40 -1.15
C GLN A 15 8.69 13.88 -2.51
N LEU A 16 9.99 13.61 -2.65
CA LEU A 16 10.53 13.05 -3.89
C LEU A 16 10.04 11.62 -4.09
N ASP A 17 10.01 10.81 -3.03
CA ASP A 17 9.50 9.44 -3.07
C ASP A 17 8.01 9.40 -3.43
N ALA A 18 7.21 10.29 -2.82
CA ALA A 18 5.80 10.44 -3.18
C ALA A 18 5.62 10.83 -4.67
N ARG A 19 6.49 11.71 -5.20
CA ARG A 19 6.47 12.09 -6.61
C ARG A 19 6.84 10.92 -7.53
N THR A 20 7.88 10.17 -7.19
CA THR A 20 8.31 9.00 -7.95
C THR A 20 7.23 7.92 -7.95
N LEU A 21 6.69 7.58 -6.76
CA LEU A 21 5.60 6.63 -6.61
C LEU A 21 4.41 7.01 -7.50
N LEU A 22 3.95 8.26 -7.43
CA LEU A 22 2.80 8.71 -8.22
C LEU A 22 3.09 8.74 -9.73
N GLY A 23 4.31 9.11 -10.14
CA GLY A 23 4.72 9.05 -11.54
C GLY A 23 4.72 7.62 -12.08
N ASP A 24 5.23 6.67 -11.30
CA ASP A 24 5.26 5.25 -11.67
C ASP A 24 3.85 4.64 -11.71
N LEU A 25 2.98 4.98 -10.76
CA LEU A 25 1.58 4.54 -10.77
C LEU A 25 0.84 5.07 -12.00
N GLU A 26 1.08 6.32 -12.38
CA GLU A 26 0.51 6.92 -13.59
C GLU A 26 1.00 6.25 -14.87
N ALA A 27 2.29 5.89 -14.93
CA ALA A 27 2.84 5.14 -16.05
C ALA A 27 2.20 3.74 -16.18
N GLU A 28 1.70 3.19 -15.08
CA GLU A 28 0.96 1.93 -15.03
C GLU A 28 -0.57 2.10 -15.16
N GLY A 29 -1.07 3.31 -15.44
CA GLY A 29 -2.49 3.58 -15.68
C GLY A 29 -3.32 3.94 -14.43
N LEU A 30 -2.69 4.12 -13.27
CA LEU A 30 -3.34 4.56 -12.03
C LEU A 30 -3.08 6.05 -11.79
N ARG A 31 -4.07 6.89 -12.10
CA ARG A 31 -3.91 8.34 -12.19
C ARG A 31 -4.60 9.08 -11.05
N PRO A 32 -3.99 10.10 -10.42
CA PRO A 32 -4.65 10.91 -9.40
C PRO A 32 -5.70 11.86 -9.99
N VAL A 33 -5.65 12.11 -11.29
CA VAL A 33 -6.57 13.00 -12.01
C VAL A 33 -7.76 12.19 -12.52
N HIS A 34 -8.97 12.60 -12.15
CA HIS A 34 -10.20 11.99 -12.64
C HIS A 34 -10.30 12.10 -14.17
N PRO A 35 -10.57 11.00 -14.91
CA PRO A 35 -10.51 10.99 -16.38
C PRO A 35 -11.50 11.95 -17.07
N VAL A 36 -12.72 12.07 -16.53
CA VAL A 36 -13.74 12.99 -17.05
C VAL A 36 -13.58 14.44 -16.57
N THR A 37 -13.39 14.64 -15.26
CA THR A 37 -13.42 16.02 -14.70
C THR A 37 -12.07 16.72 -14.71
N GLY A 38 -10.97 15.99 -14.93
CA GLY A 38 -9.62 16.54 -14.87
C GLY A 38 -9.20 16.99 -13.48
N ARG A 39 -9.91 16.56 -12.42
CA ARG A 39 -9.66 17.01 -11.04
C ARG A 39 -8.95 15.93 -10.21
N THR A 40 -8.00 16.35 -9.39
CA THR A 40 -7.44 15.57 -8.29
C THR A 40 -8.21 15.87 -7.01
N VAL A 41 -8.50 14.86 -6.20
CA VAL A 41 -9.35 14.99 -5.02
C VAL A 41 -8.66 14.38 -3.80
N LEU A 42 -8.51 15.19 -2.76
CA LEU A 42 -8.22 14.69 -1.41
C LEU A 42 -9.50 14.14 -0.78
N VAL A 43 -9.34 13.07 -0.02
CA VAL A 43 -10.39 12.44 0.76
C VAL A 43 -10.04 12.62 2.22
N SER A 44 -10.95 13.23 2.98
CA SER A 44 -10.79 13.31 4.43
C SER A 44 -10.88 11.92 5.05
N LEU A 45 -9.94 11.66 5.94
CA LEU A 45 -9.79 10.41 6.70
C LEU A 45 -10.18 10.59 8.17
N ASP A 46 -10.51 11.83 8.58
CA ASP A 46 -10.99 12.08 9.94
C ASP A 46 -12.41 11.54 10.14
N SER A 47 -12.76 11.17 11.36
CA SER A 47 -14.06 10.56 11.66
C SER A 47 -15.23 11.54 11.54
N ALA A 48 -14.99 12.84 11.73
CA ALA A 48 -16.03 13.86 11.70
C ALA A 48 -16.47 14.25 10.28
N SER A 49 -15.60 14.05 9.30
CA SER A 49 -15.79 14.40 7.90
C SER A 49 -15.35 13.29 6.96
N LEU A 50 -15.40 12.03 7.43
CA LEU A 50 -14.93 10.87 6.68
C LEU A 50 -15.55 10.84 5.28
N GLY A 51 -14.70 10.83 4.26
CA GLY A 51 -15.14 10.83 2.87
C GLY A 51 -15.42 12.21 2.26
N ALA A 52 -15.27 13.31 3.01
CA ALA A 52 -15.33 14.66 2.46
C ALA A 52 -14.25 14.85 1.39
N ARG A 53 -14.62 15.49 0.28
CA ARG A 53 -13.80 15.60 -0.93
C ARG A 53 -13.38 17.03 -1.18
N SER A 54 -12.08 17.27 -1.27
CA SER A 54 -11.52 18.59 -1.55
C SER A 54 -10.67 18.55 -2.83
N PRO A 55 -11.00 19.35 -3.86
CA PRO A 55 -10.22 19.40 -5.07
C PRO A 55 -8.86 20.09 -4.81
N VAL A 56 -7.80 19.51 -5.35
CA VAL A 56 -6.42 20.02 -5.22
C VAL A 56 -5.69 19.96 -6.54
N THR A 57 -4.61 20.74 -6.69
CA THR A 57 -3.67 20.55 -7.79
C THR A 57 -2.75 19.36 -7.53
N ARG A 58 -2.07 18.90 -8.58
CA ARG A 58 -1.03 17.86 -8.47
C ARG A 58 0.08 18.29 -7.50
N GLU A 59 0.55 19.52 -7.59
CA GLU A 59 1.63 20.06 -6.77
C GLU A 59 1.23 20.11 -5.30
N GLN A 60 -0.02 20.47 -5.02
CA GLN A 60 -0.58 20.43 -3.67
C GLN A 60 -0.65 19.00 -3.14
N LEU A 61 -1.16 18.04 -3.92
CA LEU A 61 -1.15 16.62 -3.55
C LEU A 61 0.27 16.15 -3.22
N LEU A 62 1.24 16.43 -4.10
CA LEU A 62 2.63 16.02 -3.90
C LEU A 62 3.25 16.64 -2.64
N SER A 63 2.98 17.91 -2.37
CA SER A 63 3.46 18.57 -1.15
C SER A 63 2.90 17.92 0.11
N LEU A 64 1.64 17.47 0.09
CA LEU A 64 0.99 16.81 1.24
C LEU A 64 1.42 15.34 1.38
N ALA A 65 1.58 14.63 0.25
CA ALA A 65 1.99 13.22 0.20
C ALA A 65 3.41 12.97 0.73
N GLY A 66 4.27 13.99 0.75
CA GLY A 66 5.56 13.93 1.45
C GLY A 66 5.46 13.95 2.98
N LEU A 67 4.26 14.09 3.54
CA LEU A 67 3.97 14.08 4.99
C LEU A 67 4.84 15.04 5.83
N GLN A 68 5.31 16.15 5.27
CA GLN A 68 6.14 17.11 6.01
C GLN A 68 5.39 17.82 7.13
N ARG A 69 4.09 18.11 6.90
CA ARG A 69 3.23 18.86 7.83
C ARG A 69 2.05 18.07 8.36
N LEU A 70 1.74 16.93 7.74
CA LEU A 70 0.60 16.09 8.09
C LEU A 70 1.09 14.72 8.59
N HIS A 71 0.26 14.10 9.44
CA HIS A 71 0.46 12.71 9.84
C HIS A 71 -0.05 11.73 8.78
N GLU A 72 -1.05 12.14 8.01
CA GLU A 72 -1.63 11.33 6.94
C GLU A 72 -2.26 12.19 5.84
N VAL A 73 -2.43 11.59 4.67
CA VAL A 73 -3.21 12.15 3.56
C VAL A 73 -3.95 11.03 2.83
N GLY A 74 -5.22 11.28 2.50
CA GLY A 74 -6.05 10.41 1.67
C GLY A 74 -6.36 11.05 0.31
N PHE A 75 -6.33 10.26 -0.76
CA PHE A 75 -6.71 10.70 -2.11
C PHE A 75 -7.17 9.51 -2.96
N ARG A 76 -7.77 9.77 -4.13
CA ARG A 76 -8.20 8.72 -5.06
C ARG A 76 -7.21 8.57 -6.22
N LEU A 77 -6.97 7.34 -6.62
CA LEU A 77 -6.39 7.00 -7.92
C LEU A 77 -7.48 6.40 -8.81
N TRP A 78 -7.48 6.78 -10.07
CA TRP A 78 -8.43 6.37 -11.09
C TRP A 78 -7.77 5.40 -12.05
N THR A 79 -8.48 4.34 -12.40
CA THR A 79 -8.14 3.47 -13.51
C THR A 79 -8.61 4.10 -14.82
N ASP A 80 -8.05 3.64 -15.95
CA ASP A 80 -8.51 4.08 -17.27
C ASP A 80 -9.99 3.77 -17.53
N GLY A 81 -10.55 2.76 -16.84
CA GLY A 81 -11.98 2.41 -16.86
C GLY A 81 -12.88 3.35 -16.06
N GLY A 82 -12.32 4.36 -15.39
CA GLY A 82 -13.07 5.34 -14.59
C GLY A 82 -13.50 4.85 -13.21
N LEU A 83 -13.02 3.68 -12.78
CA LEU A 83 -13.13 3.23 -11.39
C LEU A 83 -12.02 3.86 -10.55
N ASP A 84 -12.23 3.93 -9.25
CA ASP A 84 -11.26 4.51 -8.34
C ASP A 84 -10.94 3.62 -7.14
N LEU A 85 -9.77 3.87 -6.56
CA LEU A 85 -9.32 3.25 -5.33
C LEU A 85 -8.80 4.32 -4.37
N LEU A 86 -9.07 4.11 -3.08
CA LEU A 86 -8.57 5.01 -2.03
C LEU A 86 -7.10 4.70 -1.77
N VAL A 87 -6.27 5.74 -1.79
CA VAL A 87 -4.90 5.71 -1.31
C VAL A 87 -4.80 6.52 -0.03
N ARG A 88 -4.16 5.94 0.98
CA ARG A 88 -3.78 6.61 2.22
C ARG A 88 -2.27 6.50 2.40
N ILE A 89 -1.63 7.64 2.57
CA ILE A 89 -0.22 7.72 2.97
C ILE A 89 -0.20 8.23 4.39
N ARG A 90 0.36 7.46 5.33
CA ARG A 90 0.41 7.83 6.74
C ARG A 90 1.77 7.54 7.37
N ARG A 91 2.12 8.32 8.39
CA ARG A 91 3.22 7.99 9.29
C ARG A 91 2.81 6.77 10.12
N ALA A 92 3.61 5.71 10.04
CA ALA A 92 3.52 4.53 10.88
C ALA A 92 4.49 4.67 12.07
N ARG A 93 4.87 3.54 12.67
CA ARG A 93 5.80 3.48 13.81
C ARG A 93 7.26 3.66 13.35
N ALA A 94 8.14 4.02 14.30
CA ALA A 94 9.60 4.08 14.08
C ALA A 94 10.08 4.89 12.85
N GLY A 95 9.34 5.94 12.48
CA GLY A 95 9.68 6.79 11.33
C GLY A 95 9.40 6.15 9.96
N VAL A 96 8.70 5.02 9.92
CA VAL A 96 8.23 4.37 8.70
C VAL A 96 6.97 5.09 8.19
N VAL A 97 6.80 5.13 6.86
CA VAL A 97 5.56 5.55 6.22
C VAL A 97 4.87 4.33 5.60
N ALA A 98 3.57 4.19 5.87
CA ALA A 98 2.72 3.21 5.21
C ALA A 98 1.97 3.88 4.06
N VAL A 99 2.01 3.25 2.89
CA VAL A 99 1.19 3.58 1.73
C VAL A 99 0.18 2.46 1.55
N GLU A 100 -1.09 2.80 1.72
CA GLU A 100 -2.21 1.88 1.77
C GLU A 100 -3.13 2.10 0.57
N PHE A 101 -3.41 1.04 -0.17
CA PHE A 101 -4.31 1.04 -1.31
C PHE A 101 -5.52 0.18 -0.98
N SER A 102 -6.73 0.74 -1.07
CA SER A 102 -7.98 0.01 -0.88
C SER A 102 -8.45 -0.57 -2.21
N VAL A 103 -8.27 -1.87 -2.42
CA VAL A 103 -8.55 -2.55 -3.70
C VAL A 103 -9.81 -3.41 -3.68
N GLY A 104 -10.41 -3.63 -2.50
CA GLY A 104 -11.58 -4.48 -2.32
C GLY A 104 -12.87 -3.97 -2.97
N GLU A 105 -12.96 -2.67 -3.27
CA GLU A 105 -14.09 -2.06 -3.98
C GLU A 105 -14.02 -2.27 -5.50
N LEU A 106 -12.87 -2.71 -6.03
CA LEU A 106 -12.69 -2.95 -7.45
C LEU A 106 -13.23 -4.35 -7.85
N PRO A 107 -13.88 -4.46 -9.03
CA PRO A 107 -14.17 -5.75 -9.63
C PRO A 107 -12.88 -6.52 -9.91
N GLU A 108 -12.96 -7.84 -10.00
CA GLU A 108 -11.80 -8.73 -10.09
C GLU A 108 -10.78 -8.38 -11.20
N PRO A 109 -11.17 -8.13 -12.47
CA PRO A 109 -10.17 -7.80 -13.49
C PRO A 109 -9.44 -6.48 -13.20
N GLU A 110 -10.15 -5.44 -12.76
CA GLU A 110 -9.55 -4.16 -12.40
C GLU A 110 -8.74 -4.25 -11.10
N ARG A 111 -9.17 -5.08 -10.15
CA ARG A 111 -8.43 -5.36 -8.91
C ARG A 111 -7.09 -6.01 -9.21
N GLU A 112 -7.05 -7.06 -10.03
CA GLU A 112 -5.78 -7.72 -10.38
C GLU A 112 -4.87 -6.80 -11.18
N HIS A 113 -5.43 -5.98 -12.07
CA HIS A 113 -4.67 -4.96 -12.77
C HIS A 113 -4.04 -3.96 -11.80
N ALA A 114 -4.83 -3.39 -10.87
CA ALA A 114 -4.36 -2.44 -9.89
C ALA A 114 -3.31 -3.04 -8.94
N VAL A 115 -3.54 -4.24 -8.40
CA VAL A 115 -2.58 -4.96 -7.55
C VAL A 115 -1.28 -5.22 -8.30
N GLY A 116 -1.35 -5.64 -9.57
CA GLY A 116 -0.17 -5.83 -10.42
C GLY A 116 0.62 -4.55 -10.67
N ALA A 117 -0.07 -3.44 -10.96
CA ALA A 117 0.53 -2.11 -11.17
C ALA A 117 1.23 -1.60 -9.89
N ILE A 118 0.56 -1.72 -8.75
CA ILE A 118 1.11 -1.34 -7.44
C ILE A 118 2.34 -2.20 -7.11
N ARG A 119 2.26 -3.53 -7.27
CA ARG A 119 3.36 -4.45 -7.01
C ARG A 119 4.60 -4.13 -7.84
N ARG A 120 4.43 -3.90 -9.16
CA ARG A 120 5.53 -3.49 -10.05
C ARG A 120 6.17 -2.18 -9.61
N THR A 121 5.35 -1.21 -9.23
CA THR A 121 5.82 0.09 -8.76
C THR A 121 6.59 -0.01 -7.45
N VAL A 122 6.06 -0.73 -6.47
CA VAL A 122 6.74 -0.98 -5.18
C VAL A 122 8.04 -1.75 -5.38
N GLY A 123 8.06 -2.72 -6.31
CA GLY A 123 9.27 -3.45 -6.70
C GLY A 123 10.38 -2.54 -7.27
N ARG A 124 10.02 -1.50 -8.02
CA ARG A 124 10.99 -0.50 -8.53
C ARG A 124 11.53 0.41 -7.42
N ALA A 125 10.74 0.68 -6.38
CA ALA A 125 11.13 1.47 -5.21
C ALA A 125 11.75 0.62 -4.07
N SER A 126 12.19 -0.60 -4.36
CA SER A 126 12.53 -1.65 -3.38
C SER A 126 13.58 -1.27 -2.33
N VAL A 127 14.51 -0.35 -2.63
CA VAL A 127 15.58 0.02 -1.70
C VAL A 127 15.04 0.65 -0.41
N LEU A 128 13.99 1.47 -0.51
CA LEU A 128 13.36 2.13 0.64
C LEU A 128 12.15 1.38 1.18
N CYS A 129 11.56 0.49 0.37
CA CYS A 129 10.44 -0.35 0.78
C CYS A 129 10.94 -1.51 1.65
N ILE A 130 10.58 -1.50 2.93
CA ILE A 130 11.01 -2.52 3.91
C ILE A 130 10.08 -3.74 3.95
N GLY A 131 8.92 -3.65 3.32
CA GLY A 131 7.97 -4.74 3.21
C GLY A 131 6.65 -4.30 2.61
N PHE A 132 5.85 -5.28 2.20
CA PHE A 132 4.51 -5.04 1.68
C PHE A 132 3.58 -6.21 2.01
N VAL A 133 2.28 -5.95 1.94
CA VAL A 133 1.21 -6.92 2.22
C VAL A 133 0.16 -6.79 1.14
N VAL A 134 -0.33 -7.92 0.63
CA VAL A 134 -1.43 -8.00 -0.33
C VAL A 134 -2.48 -8.94 0.24
N ASP A 135 -3.70 -8.44 0.40
CA ASP A 135 -4.85 -9.24 0.80
C ASP A 135 -6.07 -8.74 0.03
N ARG A 136 -6.35 -9.36 -1.11
CA ARG A 136 -7.45 -8.99 -2.01
C ARG A 136 -8.82 -9.22 -1.39
N ALA A 137 -8.93 -10.23 -0.52
CA ALA A 137 -10.19 -10.58 0.14
C ALA A 137 -10.43 -9.74 1.41
N GLY A 138 -9.40 -9.12 1.96
CA GLY A 138 -9.44 -8.39 3.23
C GLY A 138 -9.64 -9.30 4.44
N ALA A 139 -9.27 -10.58 4.33
CA ALA A 139 -9.41 -11.57 5.41
C ALA A 139 -8.59 -11.21 6.66
N THR A 140 -7.52 -10.44 6.48
CA THR A 140 -6.54 -10.04 7.48
C THR A 140 -6.60 -8.54 7.79
N ALA A 141 -7.68 -7.85 7.41
CA ALA A 141 -7.82 -6.40 7.59
C ALA A 141 -7.75 -5.93 9.06
N ALA A 142 -8.05 -6.82 10.02
CA ALA A 142 -7.94 -6.53 11.46
C ALA A 142 -6.53 -6.73 12.03
N THR A 143 -5.60 -7.26 11.23
CA THR A 143 -4.22 -7.57 11.67
C THR A 143 -3.41 -6.28 11.86
N ASP A 144 -2.61 -6.22 12.92
CA ASP A 144 -1.64 -5.13 13.13
C ASP A 144 -0.43 -5.27 12.19
N TRP A 145 -0.62 -4.91 10.93
CA TRP A 145 0.42 -5.01 9.90
C TRP A 145 1.64 -4.13 10.19
N ASP A 146 1.48 -3.02 10.92
CA ASP A 146 2.61 -2.22 11.39
C ASP A 146 3.49 -3.04 12.34
N GLY A 147 2.89 -3.74 13.30
CA GLY A 147 3.59 -4.65 14.22
C GLY A 147 4.22 -5.87 13.53
N VAL A 148 3.65 -6.35 12.43
CA VAL A 148 4.21 -7.46 11.64
C VAL A 148 5.42 -6.98 10.82
N VAL A 149 5.25 -5.93 10.02
CA VAL A 149 6.25 -5.52 9.01
C VAL A 149 7.39 -4.70 9.62
N ILE A 150 7.09 -3.85 10.61
CA ILE A 150 8.08 -2.93 11.20
C ILE A 150 8.81 -3.61 12.37
N GLU A 151 8.06 -4.21 13.28
CA GLU A 151 8.60 -4.76 14.53
C GLU A 151 8.95 -6.25 14.42
N GLY A 152 8.20 -7.00 13.58
CA GLY A 152 8.32 -8.45 13.48
C GLY A 152 7.79 -9.17 14.71
N ALA A 153 6.70 -8.67 15.31
CA ALA A 153 6.22 -9.15 16.62
C ALA A 153 4.71 -9.46 16.68
N ALA A 154 3.89 -8.80 15.86
CA ALA A 154 2.44 -9.02 15.90
C ALA A 154 2.07 -10.40 15.34
N HIS A 155 1.05 -11.03 15.94
CA HIS A 155 0.62 -12.38 15.55
C HIS A 155 -0.32 -12.34 14.34
N LEU A 156 -0.17 -13.32 13.44
CA LEU A 156 -1.06 -13.54 12.31
C LEU A 156 -2.13 -14.59 12.68
N GLU A 157 -3.38 -14.16 12.80
CA GLU A 157 -4.53 -15.07 12.99
C GLU A 157 -4.96 -15.76 11.68
N ALA A 158 -4.70 -15.09 10.55
CA ALA A 158 -4.95 -15.59 9.20
C ALA A 158 -3.84 -15.12 8.25
N TRP A 159 -3.68 -15.82 7.13
CA TRP A 159 -2.67 -15.51 6.12
C TRP A 159 -3.22 -14.61 5.02
N PRO A 160 -2.50 -13.54 4.64
CA PRO A 160 -2.82 -12.75 3.47
C PRO A 160 -2.44 -13.51 2.19
N ASP A 161 -2.78 -12.95 1.03
CA ASP A 161 -2.33 -13.50 -0.26
C ASP A 161 -0.80 -13.50 -0.32
N THR A 162 -0.19 -12.39 0.10
CA THR A 162 1.25 -12.21 0.15
C THR A 162 1.64 -11.27 1.30
N VAL A 163 2.70 -11.60 2.03
CA VAL A 163 3.43 -10.68 2.90
C VAL A 163 4.92 -10.80 2.61
N ALA A 164 5.57 -9.67 2.37
CA ALA A 164 6.99 -9.56 2.15
C ALA A 164 7.61 -8.69 3.24
N VAL A 165 8.66 -9.18 3.89
CA VAL A 165 9.41 -8.45 4.93
C VAL A 165 10.90 -8.64 4.72
N ARG A 166 11.73 -7.78 5.31
CA ARG A 166 13.19 -7.98 5.33
C ARG A 166 13.59 -9.23 6.10
N ASP A 167 14.76 -9.76 5.79
CA ASP A 167 15.30 -10.97 6.43
C ASP A 167 15.38 -10.85 7.95
N GLU A 168 15.83 -9.70 8.47
CA GLU A 168 15.95 -9.49 9.91
C GLU A 168 14.59 -9.45 10.62
N THR A 169 13.55 -8.98 9.93
CA THR A 169 12.17 -8.97 10.43
C THR A 169 11.60 -10.38 10.38
N ALA A 170 11.80 -11.12 9.28
CA ALA A 170 11.36 -12.51 9.14
C ALA A 170 11.97 -13.39 10.23
N ALA A 171 13.27 -13.26 10.49
CA ALA A 171 13.99 -14.04 11.50
C ALA A 171 13.53 -13.76 12.94
N ARG A 172 13.03 -12.55 13.22
CA ARG A 172 12.51 -12.18 14.55
C ARG A 172 11.08 -12.64 14.79
N HIS A 173 10.29 -12.72 13.72
CA HIS A 173 8.87 -13.00 13.81
C HIS A 173 8.59 -14.49 14.07
N PRO A 174 7.89 -14.87 15.15
CA PRO A 174 7.74 -16.26 15.55
C PRO A 174 7.16 -17.21 14.47
N GLN A 175 6.16 -16.74 13.72
CA GLN A 175 5.54 -17.51 12.64
C GLN A 175 6.36 -17.48 11.33
N LEU A 176 6.90 -16.33 10.91
CA LEU A 176 7.66 -16.22 9.66
C LEU A 176 9.00 -16.95 9.73
N ALA A 177 9.65 -16.97 10.90
CA ALA A 177 10.97 -17.57 11.08
C ALA A 177 11.00 -19.09 10.85
N VAL A 178 9.84 -19.77 10.97
CA VAL A 178 9.71 -21.23 10.82
C VAL A 178 9.00 -21.64 9.53
N MET A 179 8.67 -20.68 8.66
CA MET A 179 7.95 -20.94 7.42
C MET A 179 8.85 -20.86 6.20
N ASP A 180 8.49 -21.65 5.19
CA ASP A 180 9.12 -21.54 3.89
C ASP A 180 8.79 -20.19 3.26
N ALA A 181 9.82 -19.57 2.70
CA ALA A 181 9.75 -18.26 2.07
C ALA A 181 10.41 -18.30 0.70
N VAL A 182 9.92 -17.46 -0.21
CA VAL A 182 10.62 -17.17 -1.46
C VAL A 182 11.56 -15.99 -1.22
N GLU A 183 12.84 -16.19 -1.48
CA GLU A 183 13.85 -15.14 -1.47
C GLU A 183 13.67 -14.21 -2.67
N MET A 184 13.37 -12.94 -2.40
CA MET A 184 13.20 -11.89 -3.39
C MET A 184 13.83 -10.60 -2.88
N SER A 185 15.17 -10.51 -2.99
CA SER A 185 15.96 -9.40 -2.44
C SER A 185 15.33 -8.03 -2.73
N PRO A 186 15.11 -7.19 -1.70
CA PRO A 186 15.62 -7.31 -0.32
C PRO A 186 14.67 -8.04 0.66
N TRP A 187 13.67 -8.76 0.18
CA TRP A 187 12.61 -9.36 1.00
C TRP A 187 12.63 -10.89 1.01
N LYS A 188 12.11 -11.45 2.10
CA LYS A 188 11.52 -12.77 2.15
C LYS A 188 10.01 -12.66 1.98
N VAL A 189 9.45 -13.49 1.11
CA VAL A 189 8.04 -13.44 0.73
C VAL A 189 7.32 -14.70 1.20
N PHE A 190 6.17 -14.51 1.85
CA PHE A 190 5.29 -15.52 2.42
C PHE A 190 3.83 -15.28 1.97
N GLY A 191 2.92 -16.20 2.26
CA GLY A 191 1.47 -16.02 2.05
C GLY A 191 0.83 -17.12 1.20
N ASN A 192 -0.49 -17.08 1.06
CA ASN A 192 -1.25 -18.15 0.41
C ASN A 192 -0.85 -18.37 -1.06
N GLU A 193 -0.58 -17.30 -1.81
CA GLU A 193 -0.16 -17.39 -3.21
C GLU A 193 1.28 -17.93 -3.36
N VAL A 194 2.08 -17.84 -2.30
CA VAL A 194 3.46 -18.36 -2.26
C VAL A 194 3.49 -19.82 -1.81
N LEU A 195 2.63 -20.18 -0.86
CA LEU A 195 2.56 -21.51 -0.25
C LEU A 195 1.70 -22.49 -1.05
N GLY A 196 0.77 -22.01 -1.88
CA GLY A 196 -0.11 -22.82 -2.74
C GLY A 196 0.55 -23.42 -4.00
N GLY A 197 1.88 -23.27 -4.13
CA GLY A 197 2.67 -23.83 -5.22
C GLY A 197 3.24 -25.24 -4.97
N VAL A 198 2.75 -25.97 -3.96
CA VAL A 198 3.12 -27.35 -3.66
C VAL A 198 2.01 -28.32 -4.08
#